data_AF-A0A3D5S6E6-F1
#
_entry.id   AF-A0A3D5S6E6-F1
#
_cell.length_a   1.000
_cell.length_b   1.000
_cell.length_c   1.000
_cell.angle_alpha   90.00
_cell.angle_beta   90.00
_cell.angle_gamma   90.00
#
_symmetry.space_group_name_H-M   'P 1'
#
loop_
_entity.id
_entity.type
_entity.pdbx_description
1 polymer ?
#
loop_
_entity_poly.entity_id
_entity_poly.type
_entity_poly.pdbx_seq_one_letter_code
_entity_poly.pdbx_strand_id
1 'polypeptide(L)'
;MKLLLGGALILLQISLNAQQLSIHHYEYLFNLHGQMRVIELDFHNVVSEDVLVEWKLRKESGFYKLNLQAARNAMGMSFQRGETQDTVKIKADQTLYQMISMNAYDELVKQKQFMYNKTTYVWLGEELYTVGEQSMPVIHVRAQIDDTEMWITKSPDWPVVVRMTYNPLGINYELINYH
;
A
#
# COMPACT_ATOMS: atom_id res chain seq x y z
N MET A 1 2.75 -68.61 -8.54
CA MET A 1 2.39 -68.24 -9.93
C MET A 1 3.01 -66.87 -10.20
N LYS A 2 3.75 -66.76 -11.30
CA LYS A 2 4.56 -65.61 -11.76
C LYS A 2 3.72 -64.37 -12.09
N LEU A 3 4.44 -63.25 -12.36
CA LEU A 3 4.13 -62.02 -13.11
C LEU A 3 3.85 -60.80 -12.20
N LEU A 4 4.45 -59.61 -12.36
CA LEU A 4 5.32 -59.04 -13.39
C LEU A 4 6.03 -57.77 -12.85
N LEU A 5 7.25 -57.53 -13.32
CA LEU A 5 7.90 -56.22 -13.34
C LEU A 5 7.05 -55.19 -14.09
N GLY A 6 7.11 -53.91 -13.71
CA GLY A 6 6.60 -52.85 -14.57
C GLY A 6 6.78 -51.43 -14.04
N GLY A 7 7.93 -50.81 -14.36
CA GLY A 7 8.02 -49.38 -14.67
C GLY A 7 7.90 -48.38 -13.51
N ALA A 8 9.04 -48.00 -12.92
CA ALA A 8 9.15 -46.71 -12.26
C ALA A 8 9.16 -45.60 -13.32
N LEU A 9 7.98 -45.03 -13.61
CA LEU A 9 7.85 -43.81 -14.41
C LEU A 9 8.17 -42.63 -13.49
N ILE A 10 9.42 -42.17 -13.48
CA ILE A 10 9.80 -40.90 -12.83
C ILE A 10 9.28 -39.78 -13.73
N LEU A 11 8.07 -39.28 -13.43
CA LEU A 11 7.58 -38.02 -13.96
C LEU A 11 8.29 -36.88 -13.22
N LEU A 12 9.34 -36.35 -13.83
CA LEU A 12 9.88 -35.03 -13.50
C LEU A 12 8.79 -33.99 -13.80
N GLN A 13 8.02 -33.60 -12.77
CA GLN A 13 7.18 -32.42 -12.85
C GLN A 13 8.08 -31.19 -12.87
N ILE A 14 8.24 -30.61 -14.06
CA ILE A 14 8.70 -29.23 -14.21
C ILE A 14 7.56 -28.36 -13.69
N SER A 15 7.63 -27.97 -12.42
CA SER A 15 6.77 -26.91 -11.89
C SER A 15 7.15 -25.60 -12.56
N LEU A 16 6.36 -25.17 -13.55
CA LEU A 16 6.33 -23.76 -13.95
C LEU A 16 5.92 -22.95 -12.71
N ASN A 17 6.87 -22.25 -12.11
CA ASN A 17 6.55 -21.15 -11.20
C ASN A 17 5.88 -20.06 -12.05
N ALA A 18 4.56 -20.11 -12.18
CA ALA A 18 3.81 -18.88 -12.34
C ALA A 18 4.13 -18.07 -11.08
N GLN A 19 4.84 -16.94 -11.22
CA GLN A 19 4.87 -15.94 -10.16
C GLN A 19 3.42 -15.67 -9.80
N GLN A 20 2.99 -16.18 -8.65
CA GLN A 20 1.71 -15.83 -8.07
C GLN A 20 1.75 -14.30 -7.96
N LEU A 21 0.98 -13.59 -8.80
CA LEU A 21 0.80 -12.15 -8.62
C LEU A 21 0.18 -12.00 -7.23
N SER A 22 0.95 -11.53 -6.26
CA SER A 22 0.39 -11.07 -5.00
C SER A 22 -0.38 -9.80 -5.33
N ILE A 23 -1.70 -9.94 -5.39
CA ILE A 23 -2.62 -8.80 -5.41
C ILE A 23 -2.84 -8.44 -3.95
N HIS A 24 -2.55 -7.19 -3.60
CA HIS A 24 -3.00 -6.64 -2.32
C HIS A 24 -4.19 -5.74 -2.60
N HIS A 25 -5.35 -6.11 -2.07
CA HIS A 25 -6.56 -5.32 -2.23
C HIS A 25 -6.80 -4.47 -0.98
N TYR A 26 -7.12 -3.19 -1.18
CA TYR A 26 -7.47 -2.26 -0.11
C TYR A 26 -8.69 -1.43 -0.48
N GLU A 27 -9.67 -1.37 0.41
CA GLU A 27 -10.82 -0.45 0.28
C GLU A 27 -10.72 0.65 1.33
N TYR A 28 -10.75 1.89 0.87
CA TYR A 28 -10.68 3.08 1.72
C TYR A 28 -11.97 3.88 1.67
N LEU A 29 -12.43 4.34 2.82
CA LEU A 29 -13.47 5.34 2.93
C LEU A 29 -12.82 6.73 3.05
N PHE A 30 -12.82 7.50 1.96
CA PHE A 30 -12.35 8.87 1.92
C PHE A 30 -13.45 9.85 2.33
N ASN A 31 -13.06 10.86 3.10
CA ASN A 31 -13.82 12.08 3.34
C ASN A 31 -13.11 13.24 2.62
N LEU A 32 -13.68 13.67 1.50
CA LEU A 32 -13.20 14.79 0.68
C LEU A 32 -14.09 16.00 0.93
N HIS A 33 -13.64 16.94 1.76
CA HIS A 33 -14.42 18.16 2.09
C HIS A 33 -15.87 17.87 2.54
N GLY A 34 -16.06 16.83 3.36
CA GLY A 34 -17.38 16.42 3.87
C GLY A 34 -18.11 15.39 2.99
N GLN A 35 -17.56 15.03 1.82
CA GLN A 35 -18.15 14.02 0.95
C GLN A 35 -17.46 12.67 1.11
N MET A 36 -18.26 11.65 1.46
CA MET A 36 -17.78 10.30 1.64
C MET A 36 -17.69 9.53 0.31
N ARG A 37 -16.56 8.89 0.02
CA ARG A 37 -16.33 8.07 -1.17
C ARG A 37 -15.53 6.82 -0.82
N VAL A 38 -15.96 5.67 -1.33
CA VAL A 38 -15.17 4.44 -1.25
C VAL A 38 -14.27 4.38 -2.48
N ILE A 39 -12.96 4.19 -2.25
CA ILE A 39 -11.96 3.98 -3.29
C ILE A 39 -11.29 2.63 -3.02
N GLU A 40 -11.26 1.78 -4.03
CA GLU A 40 -10.55 0.50 -4.00
C GLU A 40 -9.20 0.67 -4.69
N LEU A 41 -8.17 0.04 -4.14
CA LEU A 41 -6.82 0.00 -4.69
C LEU A 41 -6.34 -1.45 -4.78
N ASP A 42 -6.08 -1.92 -5.99
CA ASP A 42 -5.48 -3.23 -6.26
C ASP A 42 -4.02 -3.06 -6.67
N PHE A 43 -3.10 -3.53 -5.83
CA PHE A 43 -1.68 -3.48 -6.13
C PHE A 43 -1.24 -4.76 -6.85
N HIS A 44 -0.88 -4.62 -8.12
CA HIS A 44 -0.39 -5.70 -8.97
C HIS A 44 1.13 -5.64 -9.13
N ASN A 45 1.76 -6.80 -9.23
CA ASN A 45 3.19 -6.94 -9.54
C ASN A 45 4.11 -6.18 -8.55
N VAL A 46 3.87 -6.33 -7.25
CA VAL A 46 4.63 -5.61 -6.19
C VAL A 46 6.15 -5.92 -6.21
N VAL A 47 6.57 -6.96 -6.93
CA VAL A 47 7.98 -7.37 -7.08
C VAL A 47 8.65 -6.94 -8.40
N SER A 48 7.96 -6.24 -9.31
CA SER A 48 8.56 -5.73 -10.56
C SER A 48 9.08 -4.30 -10.44
N GLU A 49 9.86 -3.85 -11.43
CA GLU A 49 10.40 -2.47 -11.48
C GLU A 49 9.32 -1.40 -11.40
N ASP A 50 8.13 -1.71 -11.90
CA ASP A 50 6.95 -0.87 -11.77
C ASP A 50 5.81 -1.68 -11.12
N VAL A 51 5.19 -1.10 -10.11
CA VAL A 51 3.97 -1.61 -9.46
C VAL A 51 2.79 -0.94 -10.16
N LEU A 52 1.91 -1.75 -10.74
CA LEU A 52 0.68 -1.27 -11.35
C LEU A 52 -0.40 -1.25 -10.28
N VAL A 53 -1.06 -0.13 -10.08
CA VAL A 53 -2.12 0.02 -9.08
C VAL A 53 -3.41 0.36 -9.78
N GLU A 54 -4.36 -0.57 -9.82
CA GLU A 54 -5.71 -0.28 -10.30
C GLU A 54 -6.45 0.49 -9.19
N TRP A 55 -7.10 1.60 -9.55
CA TRP A 55 -8.01 2.28 -8.65
C TRP A 55 -9.44 2.16 -9.17
N LYS A 56 -10.40 1.96 -8.26
CA LYS A 56 -11.83 1.87 -8.60
C LYS A 56 -12.63 2.82 -7.73
N LEU A 57 -13.57 3.51 -8.37
CA LEU A 57 -14.53 4.41 -7.77
C LEU A 57 -15.89 4.18 -8.43
N ARG A 58 -16.75 3.32 -7.88
CA ARG A 58 -18.14 3.01 -8.33
C ARG A 58 -18.36 2.80 -9.85
N LYS A 59 -18.25 3.85 -10.67
CA LYS A 59 -18.44 3.86 -12.14
C LYS A 59 -17.17 4.24 -12.93
N GLU A 60 -16.10 4.58 -12.24
CA GLU A 60 -14.82 5.02 -12.81
C GLU A 60 -13.71 4.09 -12.31
N SER A 61 -12.75 3.81 -13.18
CA SER A 61 -11.51 3.14 -12.81
C SER A 61 -10.37 3.62 -13.70
N GLY A 62 -9.15 3.31 -13.30
CA GLY A 62 -7.94 3.60 -14.05
C GLY A 62 -6.73 3.01 -13.35
N PHE A 63 -5.54 3.43 -13.79
CA PHE A 63 -4.30 2.86 -13.27
C PHE A 63 -3.32 3.95 -12.84
N TYR A 64 -2.61 3.68 -11.75
CA TYR A 64 -1.34 4.32 -11.46
C TYR A 64 -0.20 3.39 -11.80
N LYS A 65 0.90 3.98 -12.27
CA LYS A 65 2.18 3.30 -12.41
C LYS A 65 3.15 3.85 -11.38
N LEU A 66 3.37 3.09 -10.31
CA LEU A 66 4.29 3.41 -9.23
C LEU A 66 5.64 2.76 -9.50
N ASN A 67 6.70 3.56 -9.60
CA ASN A 67 8.03 3.00 -9.75
C ASN A 67 8.52 2.36 -8.43
N LEU A 68 9.14 1.18 -8.48
CA LEU A 68 9.62 0.48 -7.28
C LEU A 68 10.73 1.25 -6.54
N GLN A 69 11.54 2.04 -7.25
CA GLN A 69 12.53 2.92 -6.61
C GLN A 69 11.83 4.00 -5.77
N ALA A 70 10.68 4.50 -6.22
CA ALA A 70 9.87 5.44 -5.47
C ALA A 70 9.25 4.77 -4.23
N ALA A 71 8.69 3.57 -4.37
CA ALA A 71 8.21 2.77 -3.23
C ALA A 71 9.31 2.50 -2.19
N ARG A 72 10.59 2.41 -2.62
CA ARG A 72 11.74 2.22 -1.71
C ARG A 72 12.21 3.52 -1.06
N ASN A 73 12.30 4.63 -1.80
CA ASN A 73 13.10 5.78 -1.40
C ASN A 73 12.40 7.14 -1.46
N ALA A 74 11.19 7.23 -2.00
CA ALA A 74 10.50 8.51 -2.12
C ALA A 74 10.32 9.19 -0.76
N MET A 75 10.34 10.53 -0.77
CA MET A 75 10.16 11.38 0.42
C MET A 75 8.89 12.23 0.34
N GLY A 76 8.03 11.96 -0.64
CA GLY A 76 6.77 12.68 -0.82
C GLY A 76 5.63 11.77 -1.25
N MET A 77 4.41 12.28 -1.16
CA MET A 77 3.20 11.62 -1.64
C MET A 77 2.71 12.33 -2.91
N SER A 78 2.13 11.55 -3.82
CA SER A 78 1.40 12.07 -4.96
C SER A 78 -0.05 12.35 -4.57
N PHE A 79 -0.50 13.57 -4.85
CA PHE A 79 -1.89 13.99 -4.73
C PHE A 79 -2.61 13.98 -6.09
N GLN A 80 -1.98 13.40 -7.13
CA GLN A 80 -2.57 13.31 -8.44
C GLN A 80 -3.80 12.41 -8.40
N ARG A 81 -4.93 12.93 -8.87
CA ARG A 81 -6.12 12.13 -9.09
C ARG A 81 -5.86 11.20 -10.28
N GLY A 82 -6.37 9.98 -10.18
CA GLY A 82 -6.39 9.05 -11.30
C GLY A 82 -7.23 9.57 -12.45
N GLU A 83 -6.84 9.21 -13.67
CA GLU A 83 -7.56 9.55 -14.89
C GLU A 83 -8.21 8.31 -15.48
N THR A 84 -9.49 8.41 -15.84
CA THR A 84 -10.20 7.29 -16.45
C THR A 84 -9.65 7.02 -17.84
N GLN A 85 -9.36 5.75 -18.15
CA GLN A 85 -8.79 5.29 -19.44
C GLN A 85 -7.31 5.60 -19.70
N ASP A 86 -6.59 6.25 -18.77
CA ASP A 86 -5.14 6.44 -18.88
C ASP A 86 -4.40 5.90 -17.65
N THR A 87 -3.10 5.66 -17.80
CA THR A 87 -2.19 5.28 -16.72
C THR A 87 -1.41 6.48 -16.24
N VAL A 88 -1.71 6.93 -15.02
CA VAL A 88 -1.00 8.05 -14.38
C VAL A 88 0.33 7.56 -13.81
N LYS A 89 1.45 8.09 -14.32
CA LYS A 89 2.78 7.77 -13.81
C LYS A 89 3.08 8.58 -12.56
N ILE A 90 3.36 7.90 -11.45
CA ILE A 90 3.84 8.53 -10.22
C ILE A 90 5.29 8.97 -10.41
N LYS A 91 5.63 10.17 -9.93
CA LYS A 91 7.01 10.69 -10.01
C LYS A 91 7.95 9.85 -9.14
N ALA A 92 9.22 9.76 -9.53
CA ALA A 92 10.22 8.92 -8.86
C ALA A 92 10.49 9.33 -7.39
N ASP A 93 10.18 10.57 -7.01
CA ASP A 93 10.31 11.11 -5.66
C ASP A 93 9.01 11.03 -4.84
N GLN A 94 7.97 10.38 -5.38
CA GLN A 94 6.64 10.30 -4.79
C GLN A 94 6.11 8.86 -4.66
N THR A 95 5.38 8.60 -3.58
CA THR A 95 4.51 7.41 -3.41
C THR A 95 3.06 7.73 -3.74
N LEU A 96 2.20 6.70 -3.73
CA LEU A 96 0.75 6.94 -3.60
C LEU A 96 0.43 7.51 -2.21
N TYR A 97 -0.68 8.25 -2.12
CA TYR A 97 -1.07 8.92 -0.88
C TYR A 97 -1.40 7.98 0.30
N GLN A 98 -1.65 6.69 0.01
CA GLN A 98 -1.96 5.64 0.99
C GLN A 98 -0.72 4.86 1.44
N MET A 99 0.49 5.30 1.09
CA MET A 99 1.70 4.59 1.49
C MET A 99 2.85 5.56 1.80
N ILE A 100 3.81 5.06 2.59
CA ILE A 100 5.12 5.71 2.72
C ILE A 100 6.16 4.83 2.03
N SER A 101 7.38 5.34 1.86
CA SER A 101 8.45 4.52 1.30
C SER A 101 9.02 3.56 2.34
N MET A 102 9.64 2.46 1.89
CA MET A 102 10.33 1.50 2.76
C MET A 102 11.42 2.19 3.59
N ASN A 103 12.18 3.12 3.00
CA ASN A 103 13.20 3.88 3.73
C ASN A 103 12.58 4.80 4.79
N ALA A 104 11.45 5.47 4.50
CA ALA A 104 10.76 6.29 5.48
C ALA A 104 10.23 5.46 6.66
N TYR A 105 9.74 4.24 6.40
CA TYR A 105 9.35 3.31 7.46
C TYR A 105 10.56 2.87 8.31
N ASP A 106 11.68 2.58 7.66
CA ASP A 106 12.93 2.24 8.33
C ASP A 106 13.42 3.37 9.25
N GLU A 107 13.36 4.62 8.79
CA GLU A 107 13.65 5.80 9.60
C GLU A 107 12.69 5.91 10.79
N LEU A 108 11.38 5.74 10.56
CA LEU A 108 10.36 5.77 11.61
C LEU A 108 10.65 4.73 12.70
N VAL A 109 11.00 3.50 12.34
CA VAL A 109 11.30 2.43 13.31
C VAL A 109 12.57 2.72 14.09
N LYS A 110 13.64 3.17 13.41
CA LYS A 110 14.97 3.39 14.01
C LYS A 110 15.04 4.67 14.84
N GLN A 111 14.42 5.75 14.38
CA GLN A 111 14.56 7.09 14.94
C GLN A 111 13.30 7.57 15.67
N LYS A 112 12.19 6.82 15.59
CA LYS A 112 10.88 7.24 16.11
C LYS A 112 10.33 8.52 15.45
N GLN A 113 10.84 8.82 14.26
CA GLN A 113 10.37 9.90 13.41
C GLN A 113 10.86 9.68 11.97
N PHE A 114 10.22 10.32 11.01
CA PHE A 114 10.66 10.37 9.61
C PHE A 114 10.21 11.68 8.98
N MET A 115 10.82 12.06 7.85
CA MET A 115 10.43 13.25 7.09
C MET A 115 9.73 12.84 5.79
N TYR A 116 8.54 13.39 5.55
CA TYR A 116 7.75 13.15 4.34
C TYR A 116 7.01 14.41 3.92
N ASN A 117 6.97 14.72 2.62
CA ASN A 117 6.40 15.98 2.11
C ASN A 117 6.95 17.23 2.85
N LYS A 118 8.25 17.22 3.17
CA LYS A 118 8.93 18.27 3.96
C LYS A 118 8.34 18.48 5.37
N THR A 119 7.61 17.50 5.87
CA THR A 119 6.99 17.50 7.20
C THR A 119 7.60 16.37 8.02
N THR A 120 8.02 16.67 9.24
CA THR A 120 8.45 15.64 10.18
C THR A 120 7.24 15.02 10.86
N TYR A 121 7.16 13.70 10.84
CA TYR A 121 6.18 12.91 11.57
C TYR A 121 6.86 12.20 12.72
N VAL A 122 6.26 12.26 13.91
CA VAL A 122 6.81 11.70 15.15
C VAL A 122 5.94 10.54 15.62
N TRP A 123 6.59 9.47 16.05
CA TRP A 123 5.97 8.29 16.64
C TRP A 123 5.24 8.64 17.95
N LEU A 124 3.96 8.29 18.03
CA LEU A 124 3.14 8.44 19.23
C LEU A 124 2.93 7.11 19.96
N GLY A 125 2.84 6.00 19.23
CA GLY A 125 2.62 4.69 19.84
C GLY A 125 2.44 3.58 18.82
N GLU A 126 2.18 2.38 19.33
CA GLU A 126 1.66 1.27 18.54
C GLU A 126 0.23 0.98 18.97
N GLU A 127 -0.60 0.63 18.00
CA GLU A 127 -2.01 0.33 18.21
C GLU A 127 -2.41 -0.91 17.40
N LEU A 128 -3.55 -1.51 17.73
CA LEU A 128 -4.21 -2.47 16.87
C LEU A 128 -5.29 -1.76 16.07
N TYR A 129 -5.18 -1.79 14.75
CA TYR A 129 -6.20 -1.29 13.84
C TYR A 129 -7.10 -2.44 13.40
N THR A 130 -8.41 -2.32 13.63
CA THR A 130 -9.39 -3.38 13.37
C THR A 130 -10.22 -3.06 12.13
N VAL A 131 -10.32 -4.02 11.23
CA VAL A 131 -11.15 -3.98 10.01
C VAL A 131 -11.98 -5.26 9.97
N GLY A 132 -13.30 -5.13 10.13
CA GLY A 132 -14.18 -6.29 10.30
C GLY A 132 -13.74 -7.15 11.50
N GLU A 133 -13.47 -8.42 11.27
CA GLU A 133 -12.97 -9.37 12.29
C GLU A 133 -11.44 -9.44 12.36
N GLN A 134 -10.73 -8.75 11.46
CA GLN A 134 -9.27 -8.76 11.38
C GLN A 134 -8.68 -7.58 12.14
N SER A 135 -7.52 -7.78 12.77
CA SER A 135 -6.76 -6.72 13.42
C SER A 135 -5.30 -6.77 13.01
N MET A 136 -4.70 -5.62 12.75
CA MET A 136 -3.30 -5.49 12.36
C MET A 136 -2.58 -4.48 13.25
N PRO A 137 -1.31 -4.73 13.60
CA PRO A 137 -0.53 -3.77 14.36
C PRO A 137 -0.10 -2.59 13.48
N VAL A 138 -0.28 -1.39 13.99
CA VAL A 138 0.05 -0.13 13.31
C VAL A 138 0.88 0.78 14.21
N ILE A 139 1.65 1.67 13.59
CA ILE A 139 2.38 2.75 14.25
C ILE A 139 1.58 4.03 14.06
N HIS A 140 1.21 4.68 15.15
CA HIS A 140 0.57 5.99 15.13
C HIS A 140 1.64 7.08 15.09
N VAL A 141 1.51 8.01 14.16
CA VAL A 141 2.41 9.16 14.00
C VAL A 141 1.62 10.45 13.84
N ARG A 142 2.24 11.57 14.25
CA ARG A 142 1.68 12.91 14.08
C ARG A 142 2.69 13.87 13.45
N ALA A 143 2.23 14.72 12.55
CA ALA A 143 3.01 15.81 11.97
C ALA A 143 3.43 16.84 13.04
N GLN A 144 4.61 17.42 12.90
CA GLN A 144 5.07 18.48 13.82
C GLN A 144 4.57 19.88 13.46
N ILE A 145 4.20 20.11 12.19
CA ILE A 145 3.85 21.44 11.69
C ILE A 145 2.33 21.70 11.65
N ASP A 146 1.53 20.64 11.69
CA ASP A 146 0.08 20.67 11.71
C ASP A 146 -0.46 19.48 12.53
N ASP A 147 -1.78 19.31 12.57
CA ASP A 147 -2.42 18.27 13.36
C ASP A 147 -2.58 16.93 12.62
N THR A 148 -2.00 16.78 11.42
CA THR A 148 -2.14 15.56 10.61
C THR A 148 -1.63 14.34 11.38
N GLU A 149 -2.46 13.32 11.46
CA GLU A 149 -2.11 12.02 12.05
C GLU A 149 -2.22 10.91 11.01
N MET A 150 -1.36 9.90 11.13
CA MET A 150 -1.35 8.71 10.29
C MET A 150 -1.19 7.45 11.13
N TRP A 151 -1.82 6.36 10.68
CA TRP A 151 -1.62 5.01 11.22
C TRP A 151 -1.01 4.16 10.11
N ILE A 152 0.19 3.63 10.34
CA ILE A 152 1.00 2.97 9.33
C ILE A 152 1.17 1.50 9.70
N THR A 153 0.93 0.58 8.77
CA THR A 153 1.11 -0.87 9.02
C THR A 153 2.54 -1.18 9.43
N LYS A 154 2.71 -2.13 10.37
CA LYS A 154 4.03 -2.68 10.70
C LYS A 154 4.49 -3.69 9.63
N SER A 155 4.67 -3.20 8.40
CA SER A 155 5.07 -3.99 7.22
C SER A 155 6.27 -3.32 6.55
N PRO A 156 7.52 -3.79 6.81
CA PRO A 156 8.73 -3.17 6.26
C PRO A 156 8.77 -3.19 4.73
N ASP A 157 8.26 -4.27 4.13
CA ASP A 157 8.30 -4.47 2.68
C ASP A 157 7.19 -3.70 1.95
N TRP A 158 6.10 -3.35 2.65
CA TRP A 158 4.96 -2.63 2.06
C TRP A 158 4.22 -1.78 3.12
N PRO A 159 4.80 -0.65 3.55
CA PRO A 159 4.23 0.17 4.61
C PRO A 159 3.07 1.03 4.09
N VAL A 160 1.86 0.66 4.49
CA VAL A 160 0.60 1.27 4.04
C VAL A 160 0.03 2.15 5.16
N VAL A 161 -0.47 3.31 4.80
CA VAL A 161 -1.21 4.20 5.70
C VAL A 161 -2.66 3.76 5.73
N VAL A 162 -3.09 3.13 6.82
CA VAL A 162 -4.47 2.61 6.95
C VAL A 162 -5.46 3.68 7.35
N ARG A 163 -4.99 4.78 7.94
CA ARG A 163 -5.83 5.90 8.35
C ARG A 163 -5.05 7.20 8.31
N MET A 164 -5.72 8.26 7.89
CA MET A 164 -5.20 9.63 7.98
C MET A 164 -6.30 10.58 8.44
N THR A 165 -5.99 11.41 9.43
CA THR A 165 -6.93 12.40 10.00
C THR A 165 -6.29 13.77 10.14
N TYR A 166 -7.16 14.79 10.26
CA TYR A 166 -6.77 16.21 10.43
C TYR A 166 -5.86 16.75 9.33
N ASN A 167 -5.95 16.17 8.13
CA ASN A 167 -5.16 16.65 7.01
C ASN A 167 -5.62 18.06 6.59
N PRO A 168 -4.71 19.06 6.46
CA PRO A 168 -5.07 20.44 6.13
C PRO A 168 -5.67 20.61 4.74
N LEU A 169 -5.49 19.65 3.83
CA LEU A 169 -6.14 19.65 2.52
C LEU A 169 -7.61 19.22 2.58
N GLY A 170 -8.12 18.84 3.76
CA GLY A 170 -9.49 18.36 3.91
C GLY A 170 -9.72 16.96 3.33
N ILE A 171 -8.65 16.17 3.21
CA ILE A 171 -8.63 14.80 2.68
C ILE A 171 -8.27 13.85 3.82
N ASN A 172 -9.29 13.28 4.45
CA ASN A 172 -9.13 12.24 5.47
C ASN A 172 -9.59 10.90 4.91
N TYR A 173 -9.06 9.79 5.43
CA TYR A 173 -9.49 8.47 5.01
C TYR A 173 -9.22 7.41 6.07
N GLU A 174 -9.91 6.29 5.95
CA GLU A 174 -9.71 5.09 6.76
C GLU A 174 -9.89 3.83 5.90
N LEU A 175 -9.09 2.81 6.19
CA LEU A 175 -9.18 1.49 5.58
C LEU A 175 -10.39 0.78 6.16
N ILE A 176 -11.27 0.27 5.30
CA ILE A 176 -12.52 -0.40 5.66
C ILE A 176 -12.58 -1.86 5.22
N ASN A 177 -11.69 -2.30 4.32
CA ASN A 177 -11.53 -3.70 3.92
C ASN A 177 -10.12 -3.96 3.33
N TYR A 178 -9.59 -5.17 3.47
CA TYR A 178 -8.34 -5.60 2.82
C TYR A 178 -8.25 -7.13 2.70
N HIS A 179 -7.57 -7.66 1.67
CA HIS A 179 -7.27 -9.09 1.51
C HIS A 179 -6.16 -9.35 0.48
#